data_AF-A0A914FZ30-F1
#
_entry.id   AF-A0A914FZ30-F1
#
_cell.length_a   1.000
_cell.length_b   1.000
_cell.length_c   1.000
_cell.angle_alpha   90.00
_cell.angle_beta   90.00
_cell.angle_gamma   90.00
#
_symmetry.space_group_name_H-M   'P 1'
#
loop_
_entity.id
_entity.type
_entity.pdbx_description
1 polymer ?
#
loop_
_entity_poly.entity_id
_entity_poly.type
_entity_poly.pdbx_seq_one_letter_code
_entity_poly.pdbx_strand_id
1 'polypeptide(L)'
;ANIRRIGGISGFMLSQEPGVAPTRIHGPKFVRAYLEFLRPFADAELGEVKYPGTVIEQSWESGSYKDAAFTINYIPMQHFEPGEDAFKPVKNLDERESVAYIIETNPCLRSIDMLKIMKHKVPKGPLIGKLKAGESIILPDGRKVTPEDVYTDEEDPAQLKDSKVLIIDAVTMPQLNRFMASPTIQPYFTGSSKLDYIVHLTKPEIFDTELYQTFSSKFDTSKTTQIIANGTGAPDPHLESVYRLQAGHSMIDSNFFPTLWPNFEGIINGESSKITDSKGRIFARPLQRYVLRGPPRTWIEECQIDIRPETNVITTKVINDNVKEGTFGQMKHMFGPKISEVLTKLRVIFMTHTHQDHTNGLITLLQERQKAYEMAENKEEIHPLVVVSCIDLTKLFEENGLLAAIPDITVSACKVNHTSDAEKWDTICSTLPDQEAEPFPKIIFFGTSSATPSKYRNVT
;
A
#
# COMPACT_ATOMS: atom_id res chain seq x y z
N ALA A 1 -3.51 14.48 1.11
CA ALA A 1 -2.61 13.41 0.63
C ALA A 1 -3.31 12.65 -0.51
N ASN A 2 -2.56 12.05 -1.45
CA ASN A 2 -3.16 11.29 -2.55
C ASN A 2 -3.69 9.95 -2.03
N ILE A 3 -5.00 9.73 -2.09
CA ILE A 3 -5.64 8.52 -1.54
C ILE A 3 -5.14 7.23 -2.17
N ARG A 4 -4.62 7.24 -3.41
CA ARG A 4 -4.02 6.04 -4.02
C ARG A 4 -2.82 5.52 -3.25
N ARG A 5 -2.15 6.39 -2.50
CA ARG A 5 -0.95 6.07 -1.72
C ARG A 5 -1.24 5.78 -0.25
N ILE A 6 -2.36 6.27 0.28
CA ILE A 6 -2.67 6.20 1.71
C ILE A 6 -4.05 5.59 2.04
N GLY A 7 -4.84 5.25 1.03
CA GLY A 7 -6.23 4.80 1.16
C GLY A 7 -6.38 3.53 2.00
N GLY A 8 -5.42 2.61 1.88
CA GLY A 8 -5.40 1.37 2.68
C GLY A 8 -4.88 1.52 4.10
N ILE A 9 -4.34 2.69 4.50
CA ILE A 9 -3.81 2.87 5.86
C ILE A 9 -4.93 2.76 6.89
N SER A 10 -6.11 3.32 6.62
CA SER A 10 -7.24 3.26 7.55
C SER A 10 -7.77 1.82 7.73
N GLY A 11 -7.87 1.05 6.63
CA GLY A 11 -8.18 -0.39 6.70
C GLY A 11 -7.13 -1.17 7.48
N PHE A 12 -5.84 -0.87 7.27
CA PHE A 12 -4.75 -1.45 8.05
C PHE A 12 -4.88 -1.16 9.54
N MET A 13 -5.14 0.10 9.93
CA MET A 13 -5.33 0.45 11.35
C MET A 13 -6.49 -0.34 11.95
N LEU A 14 -7.64 -0.42 11.26
CA LEU A 14 -8.81 -1.18 11.73
C LEU A 14 -8.55 -2.68 11.95
N SER A 15 -7.56 -3.26 11.27
CA SER A 15 -7.16 -4.66 11.46
C SER A 15 -6.22 -4.90 12.64
N GLN A 16 -5.75 -3.85 13.32
CA GLN A 16 -4.88 -4.00 14.49
C GLN A 16 -5.66 -4.50 15.70
N GLU A 17 -5.06 -5.43 16.44
CA GLU A 17 -5.63 -5.92 17.69
C GLU A 17 -5.62 -4.83 18.78
N PRO A 18 -6.58 -4.86 19.73
CA PRO A 18 -6.54 -3.98 20.89
C PRO A 18 -5.25 -4.16 21.70
N GLY A 19 -4.64 -3.05 22.14
CA GLY A 19 -3.44 -3.07 22.99
C GLY A 19 -2.10 -3.12 22.24
N VAL A 20 -2.11 -3.03 20.91
CA VAL A 20 -0.90 -2.91 20.09
C VAL A 20 -0.21 -1.55 20.33
N ALA A 21 1.13 -1.54 20.23
CA ALA A 21 1.93 -0.33 20.36
C ALA A 21 1.53 0.74 19.32
N PRO A 22 1.80 2.04 19.59
CA PRO A 22 1.51 3.12 18.65
C PRO A 22 2.10 2.88 17.25
N THR A 23 1.31 3.12 16.21
CA THR A 23 1.78 3.03 14.82
C THR A 23 2.43 4.34 14.41
N ARG A 24 3.69 4.29 13.97
CA ARG A 24 4.43 5.46 13.48
C ARG A 24 4.31 5.57 11.96
N ILE A 25 3.87 6.73 11.47
CA ILE A 25 3.74 7.03 10.05
C ILE A 25 4.86 7.99 9.65
N HIS A 26 5.74 7.56 8.76
CA HIS A 26 6.84 8.36 8.24
C HIS A 26 6.47 8.95 6.89
N GLY A 27 6.46 10.28 6.75
CA GLY A 27 6.17 10.90 5.45
C GLY A 27 5.79 12.38 5.50
N PRO A 28 5.08 12.85 4.46
CA PRO A 28 4.50 14.18 4.41
C PRO A 28 3.61 14.51 5.61
N LYS A 29 3.39 15.80 5.87
CA LYS A 29 2.47 16.25 6.92
C LYS A 29 1.01 15.94 6.56
N PHE A 30 0.16 15.95 7.59
CA PHE A 30 -1.30 15.84 7.50
C PHE A 30 -1.83 14.46 7.12
N VAL A 31 -1.02 13.39 7.20
CA VAL A 31 -1.54 12.02 7.03
C VAL A 31 -2.42 11.66 8.22
N ARG A 32 -2.06 12.12 9.42
CA ARG A 32 -2.89 11.94 10.62
C ARG A 32 -4.25 12.64 10.49
N ALA A 33 -4.26 13.87 10.00
CA ALA A 33 -5.50 14.62 9.79
C ALA A 33 -6.46 13.91 8.82
N TYR A 34 -5.92 13.25 7.79
CA TYR A 34 -6.70 12.38 6.91
C TYR A 34 -7.34 11.19 7.65
N LEU A 35 -6.59 10.52 8.53
CA LEU A 35 -7.14 9.41 9.33
C LEU A 35 -8.22 9.90 10.31
N GLU A 36 -8.00 11.07 10.92
CA GLU A 36 -9.00 11.71 11.79
C GLU A 36 -10.25 12.15 11.01
N PHE A 37 -10.11 12.56 9.75
CA PHE A 37 -11.24 12.86 8.87
C PHE A 37 -12.06 11.61 8.52
N LEU A 38 -11.42 10.46 8.32
CA LEU A 38 -12.12 9.19 8.05
C LEU A 38 -12.78 8.58 9.30
N ARG A 39 -12.41 9.04 10.49
CA ARG A 39 -12.89 8.51 11.76
C ARG A 39 -14.42 8.47 11.91
N PRO A 40 -15.22 9.46 11.50
CA PRO A 40 -16.68 9.38 11.58
C PRO A 40 -17.27 8.19 10.79
N PHE A 41 -16.61 7.76 9.71
CA PHE A 41 -17.04 6.59 8.91
C PHE A 41 -16.68 5.27 9.61
N ALA A 42 -15.68 5.27 10.49
CA ALA A 42 -15.25 4.11 11.28
C ALA A 42 -16.00 4.00 12.63
N ASP A 43 -16.33 5.13 13.26
CA ASP A 43 -16.89 5.19 14.63
C ASP A 43 -18.43 5.23 14.68
N ALA A 44 -19.13 5.43 13.56
CA ALA A 44 -20.56 5.76 13.51
C ALA A 44 -21.53 4.75 14.17
N GLU A 45 -21.12 3.52 14.47
CA GLU A 45 -22.02 2.49 15.00
C GLU A 45 -21.74 2.01 16.43
N LEU A 46 -20.62 2.34 17.06
CA LEU A 46 -20.23 1.63 18.29
C LEU A 46 -20.47 2.37 19.60
N GLY A 47 -20.88 3.64 19.59
CA GLY A 47 -21.13 4.42 20.82
C GLY A 47 -19.90 4.57 21.75
N GLU A 48 -18.78 3.97 21.39
CA GLU A 48 -17.48 3.99 22.04
C GLU A 48 -16.40 4.22 20.99
N VAL A 49 -15.44 5.09 21.32
CA VAL A 49 -14.27 5.36 20.47
C VAL A 49 -13.35 4.14 20.52
N LYS A 50 -13.50 3.25 19.54
CA LYS A 50 -12.63 2.07 19.36
C LYS A 50 -11.70 2.24 18.16
N TYR A 51 -11.25 3.47 17.88
CA TYR A 51 -10.22 3.67 16.85
C TYR A 51 -8.92 2.99 17.32
N PRO A 52 -8.40 1.99 16.60
CA PRO A 52 -7.25 1.24 17.06
C PRO A 52 -5.97 2.05 16.89
N GLY A 53 -5.20 2.13 17.97
CA GLY A 53 -3.81 2.59 17.97
C GLY A 53 -3.62 4.11 18.07
N THR A 54 -2.67 4.52 18.91
CA THR A 54 -2.13 5.89 18.84
C THR A 54 -1.30 6.02 17.57
N VAL A 55 -1.61 6.98 16.71
CA VAL A 55 -0.80 7.29 15.52
C VAL A 55 0.23 8.37 15.85
N ILE A 56 1.49 8.08 15.56
CA ILE A 56 2.60 9.05 15.70
C ILE A 56 3.05 9.46 14.30
N GLU A 57 2.84 10.72 13.96
CA GLU A 57 3.30 11.27 12.68
C GLU A 57 4.78 11.69 12.79
N GLN A 58 5.61 11.16 11.89
CA GLN A 58 7.03 11.43 11.80
C GLN A 58 7.32 12.15 10.48
N SER A 59 7.42 13.47 10.55
CA SER A 59 7.71 14.34 9.41
C SER A 59 9.19 14.29 9.01
N TRP A 60 9.46 14.50 7.73
CA TRP A 60 10.79 14.66 7.16
C TRP A 60 11.58 15.85 7.75
N GLU A 61 10.89 16.85 8.33
CA GLU A 61 11.51 18.00 9.00
C GLU A 61 12.35 17.62 10.22
N SER A 62 12.12 16.44 10.80
CA SER A 62 12.98 15.92 11.87
C SER A 62 14.39 15.57 11.36
N GLY A 63 14.65 15.63 10.06
CA GLY A 63 15.92 15.34 9.41
C GLY A 63 16.20 13.85 9.28
N SER A 64 16.17 13.13 10.40
CA SER A 64 16.31 11.68 10.44
C SER A 64 15.51 11.05 11.59
N TYR A 65 15.39 9.74 11.55
CA TYR A 65 14.84 8.93 12.63
C TYR A 65 15.77 7.77 12.91
N LYS A 66 15.90 7.36 14.17
CA LYS A 66 16.71 6.22 14.57
C LYS A 66 16.02 5.44 15.67
N ASP A 67 16.01 4.12 15.52
CA ASP A 67 15.60 3.19 16.57
C ASP A 67 16.68 2.11 16.79
N ALA A 68 16.31 0.97 17.38
CA ALA A 68 17.25 -0.12 17.62
C ALA A 68 17.66 -0.86 16.32
N ALA A 69 16.81 -0.90 15.30
CA ALA A 69 16.98 -1.72 14.11
C ALA A 69 17.52 -0.93 12.90
N PHE A 70 17.09 0.32 12.73
CA PHE A 70 17.41 1.13 11.56
C PHE A 70 17.57 2.62 11.87
N THR A 71 18.21 3.30 10.93
CA THR A 71 18.26 4.75 10.81
C THR A 71 17.62 5.13 9.47
N ILE A 72 16.67 6.07 9.48
CA ILE A 72 15.98 6.59 8.31
C ILE A 72 16.43 8.03 8.10
N ASN A 73 17.02 8.33 6.95
CA ASN A 73 17.32 9.68 6.51
C ASN A 73 16.30 10.11 5.46
N TYR A 74 15.68 11.28 5.65
CA TYR A 74 14.67 11.80 4.73
C TYR A 74 15.30 12.70 3.67
N ILE A 75 14.84 12.58 2.44
CA ILE A 75 15.20 13.46 1.33
C ILE A 75 13.91 14.14 0.84
N PRO A 76 13.62 15.36 1.29
CA PRO A 76 12.45 16.09 0.82
C PRO A 76 12.63 16.45 -0.66
N MET A 77 11.65 16.09 -1.49
CA MET A 77 11.67 16.33 -2.94
C MET A 77 10.74 17.48 -3.35
N GLN A 78 10.32 18.29 -2.38
CA GLN A 78 9.27 19.27 -2.55
C GLN A 78 9.69 20.51 -3.36
N HIS A 79 8.69 21.12 -4.00
CA HIS A 79 8.68 22.48 -4.51
C HIS A 79 7.91 23.38 -3.54
N PHE A 80 8.55 24.45 -3.06
CA PHE A 80 7.88 25.68 -2.66
C PHE A 80 8.72 26.80 -3.22
N GLU A 81 8.18 27.62 -4.13
CA GLU A 81 8.82 28.90 -4.40
C GLU A 81 8.74 29.76 -3.12
N PRO A 82 9.80 30.50 -2.76
CA PRO A 82 9.74 31.41 -1.63
C PRO A 82 8.60 32.42 -1.82
N GLY A 83 7.55 32.31 -0.99
CA GLY A 83 6.38 33.21 -1.02
C GLY A 83 5.06 32.58 -1.47
N GLU A 84 5.02 31.30 -1.85
CA GLU A 84 3.76 30.60 -2.06
C GLU A 84 3.09 30.22 -0.74
N ASP A 85 1.77 30.46 -0.66
CA ASP A 85 0.94 30.12 0.49
C ASP A 85 0.85 28.59 0.64
N ALA A 86 1.40 28.04 1.73
CA ALA A 86 1.38 26.62 2.07
C ALA A 86 -0.05 26.04 2.22
N PHE A 87 -1.07 26.90 2.37
CA PHE A 87 -2.48 26.51 2.45
C PHE A 87 -3.23 26.61 1.11
N LYS A 88 -2.57 27.02 0.03
CA LYS A 88 -3.22 27.08 -1.29
C LYS A 88 -3.60 25.65 -1.73
N PRO A 89 -4.87 25.39 -2.08
CA PRO A 89 -5.27 24.09 -2.57
C PRO A 89 -4.53 23.79 -3.87
N VAL A 90 -3.68 22.76 -3.84
CA VAL A 90 -2.93 22.29 -5.02
C VAL A 90 -3.92 21.64 -5.98
N LYS A 91 -4.04 22.19 -7.19
CA LYS A 91 -4.95 21.69 -8.24
C LYS A 91 -4.57 20.30 -8.74
N ASN A 92 -3.27 19.98 -8.76
CA ASN A 92 -2.76 18.68 -9.16
C ASN A 92 -2.28 17.87 -7.94
N LEU A 93 -2.86 16.70 -7.70
CA LEU A 93 -2.48 15.84 -6.57
C LEU A 93 -1.02 15.35 -6.63
N ASP A 94 -0.41 15.35 -7.83
CA ASP A 94 0.99 14.94 -8.06
C ASP A 94 2.01 16.05 -7.69
N GLU A 95 1.57 17.29 -7.45
CA GLU A 95 2.43 18.42 -7.04
C GLU A 95 2.59 18.54 -5.51
N ARG A 96 2.00 17.63 -4.74
CA ARG A 96 2.08 17.63 -3.26
C ARG A 96 3.44 17.11 -2.75
N GLU A 97 3.67 17.29 -1.45
CA GLU A 97 4.82 16.80 -0.69
C GLU A 97 5.19 15.34 -1.04
N SER A 98 6.44 15.14 -1.48
CA SER A 98 7.04 13.82 -1.67
C SER A 98 8.40 13.74 -0.96
N VAL A 99 8.70 12.56 -0.45
CA VAL A 99 9.89 12.27 0.36
C VAL A 99 10.51 10.98 -0.16
N ALA A 100 11.80 11.01 -0.46
CA ALA A 100 12.60 9.80 -0.64
C ALA A 100 13.27 9.41 0.68
N TYR A 101 13.57 8.13 0.85
CA TYR A 101 14.10 7.59 2.10
C TYR A 101 15.40 6.85 1.85
N ILE A 102 16.41 7.10 2.68
CA ILE A 102 17.58 6.23 2.81
C ILE A 102 17.47 5.52 4.14
N ILE A 103 17.30 4.21 4.09
CA ILE A 103 17.16 3.34 5.26
C ILE A 103 18.47 2.59 5.43
N GLU A 104 19.09 2.75 6.58
CA GLU A 104 20.35 2.10 6.95
C GLU A 104 20.08 1.16 8.12
N THR A 105 20.42 -0.12 7.97
CA THR A 105 20.31 -1.07 9.08
C THR A 105 21.38 -0.76 10.12
N ASN A 106 20.98 -0.60 11.38
CA ASN A 106 21.93 -0.43 12.47
C ASN A 106 22.72 -1.74 12.69
N PRO A 107 24.01 -1.67 13.08
CA PRO A 107 24.80 -2.85 13.37
C PRO A 107 24.08 -3.80 14.33
N CYS A 108 24.06 -5.10 14.01
CA CYS A 108 23.51 -6.08 14.93
C CYS A 108 24.46 -6.20 16.13
N LEU A 109 23.91 -6.11 17.34
CA LEU A 109 24.68 -6.44 18.54
C LEU A 109 24.99 -7.93 18.51
N ARG A 110 26.26 -8.29 18.77
CA ARG A 110 26.68 -9.69 18.82
C ARG A 110 25.86 -10.45 19.85
N SER A 111 25.51 -11.69 19.51
CA SER A 111 24.84 -12.56 20.46
C SER A 111 25.75 -12.88 21.64
N ILE A 112 25.17 -13.01 22.83
CA ILE A 112 25.91 -13.47 24.00
C ILE A 112 26.13 -14.97 23.90
N ASP A 113 27.38 -15.39 24.08
CA ASP A 113 27.77 -16.78 24.23
C ASP A 113 27.49 -17.24 25.67
N MET A 114 26.57 -18.20 25.81
CA MET A 114 26.19 -18.77 27.10
C MET A 114 27.34 -19.52 27.77
N LEU A 115 28.29 -20.08 27.02
CA LEU A 115 29.48 -20.74 27.57
C LEU A 115 30.42 -19.72 28.21
N LYS A 116 30.59 -18.54 27.59
CA LYS A 116 31.37 -17.44 28.18
C LYS A 116 30.70 -16.86 29.42
N ILE A 117 29.37 -16.70 29.41
CA ILE A 117 28.59 -16.32 30.60
C ILE A 117 28.86 -17.28 31.77
N MET A 118 28.84 -18.60 31.50
CA MET A 118 29.14 -19.61 32.51
C MET A 118 30.60 -19.55 32.98
N LYS A 119 31.55 -19.34 32.06
CA LYS A 119 32.99 -19.17 32.37
C LYS A 119 33.24 -17.97 33.29
N HIS A 120 32.58 -16.85 33.04
CA HIS A 120 32.67 -15.65 33.86
C HIS A 120 31.84 -15.72 35.15
N LYS A 121 31.08 -16.81 35.37
CA LYS A 121 30.19 -17.03 36.53
C LYS A 121 29.15 -15.92 36.70
N VAL A 122 28.63 -15.38 35.58
CA VAL A 122 27.59 -14.36 35.64
C VAL A 122 26.26 -15.03 36.04
N PRO A 123 25.57 -14.56 37.10
CA PRO A 123 24.31 -15.13 37.54
C PRO A 123 23.23 -15.01 36.46
N LYS A 124 22.39 -16.05 36.33
CA LYS A 124 21.17 -15.97 35.49
C LYS A 124 20.24 -14.91 36.05
N GLY A 125 19.75 -14.00 35.21
CA GLY A 125 18.83 -12.94 35.62
C GLY A 125 19.12 -11.57 34.99
N PRO A 126 18.72 -10.46 35.63
CA PRO A 126 18.76 -9.11 35.07
C PRO A 126 20.15 -8.65 34.60
N LEU A 127 21.22 -9.17 35.20
CA LEU A 127 22.61 -8.86 34.84
C LEU A 127 22.97 -9.29 33.41
N ILE A 128 22.41 -10.42 32.94
CA ILE A 128 22.58 -10.85 31.54
C ILE A 128 21.84 -9.88 30.61
N GLY A 129 20.68 -9.36 31.03
CA GLY A 129 19.95 -8.34 30.28
C GLY A 129 20.74 -7.05 30.08
N LYS A 130 21.47 -6.60 31.11
CA LYS A 130 22.38 -5.44 31.01
C LYS A 130 23.53 -5.67 30.03
N LEU A 131 24.15 -6.85 30.09
CA LEU A 131 25.18 -7.24 29.11
C LEU A 131 24.61 -7.29 27.68
N LYS A 132 23.37 -7.77 27.49
CA LYS A 132 22.70 -7.78 26.17
C LYS A 132 22.40 -6.38 25.66
N ALA A 133 22.16 -5.42 26.56
CA ALA A 133 21.97 -4.02 26.23
C ALA A 133 23.29 -3.27 25.94
N GLY A 134 24.43 -3.96 26.01
CA GLY A 134 25.75 -3.35 25.83
C GLY A 134 26.31 -2.65 27.07
N GLU A 135 25.68 -2.82 28.24
CA GLU A 135 26.15 -2.25 29.50
C GLU A 135 27.15 -3.19 30.19
N SER A 136 28.21 -2.64 30.77
CA SER A 136 29.12 -3.41 31.62
C SER A 136 28.51 -3.64 33.00
N ILE A 137 28.74 -4.82 33.58
CA ILE A 137 28.29 -5.16 34.93
C ILE A 137 29.47 -5.33 35.88
N ILE A 138 29.22 -5.12 37.18
CA ILE A 138 30.16 -5.46 38.25
C ILE A 138 29.56 -6.63 39.02
N LEU A 139 30.31 -7.73 39.11
CA LEU A 139 29.91 -8.92 39.85
C LEU A 139 30.07 -8.71 41.36
N PRO A 140 29.40 -9.51 42.21
CA PRO A 140 29.54 -9.43 43.67
C PRO A 140 30.98 -9.63 44.18
N ASP A 141 31.84 -10.25 43.37
CA ASP A 141 33.26 -10.44 43.65
C ASP A 141 34.14 -9.24 43.23
N GLY A 142 33.53 -8.14 42.78
CA GLY A 142 34.20 -6.91 42.36
C GLY A 142 34.73 -6.91 40.93
N ARG A 143 34.64 -8.03 40.18
CA ARG A 143 35.11 -8.09 38.80
C ARG A 143 34.15 -7.37 37.85
N LYS A 144 34.68 -6.50 36.99
CA LYS A 144 33.94 -5.87 35.89
C LYS A 144 33.89 -6.83 34.70
N VAL A 145 32.70 -7.19 34.26
CA VAL A 145 32.46 -7.98 33.04
C VAL A 145 31.87 -7.04 32.00
N THR A 146 32.52 -6.96 30.85
CA THR A 146 32.08 -6.15 29.71
C THR A 146 31.33 -7.03 28.70
N PRO A 147 30.50 -6.45 27.82
CA PRO A 147 29.81 -7.23 26.79
C PRO A 147 30.77 -7.99 25.86
N GLU A 148 31.94 -7.41 25.59
CA GLU A 148 33.02 -8.03 24.79
C GLU A 148 33.51 -9.36 25.37
N ASP A 149 33.54 -9.49 26.70
CA ASP A 149 34.00 -10.72 27.38
C ASP A 149 33.04 -11.90 27.18
N VAL A 150 31.78 -11.63 26.80
CA VAL A 150 30.70 -12.61 26.74
C VAL A 150 30.04 -12.73 25.37
N TYR A 151 30.39 -11.91 24.39
CA TYR A 151 29.90 -12.04 23.03
C TYR A 151 30.50 -13.23 22.30
N THR A 152 29.77 -13.78 21.33
CA THR A 152 30.28 -14.83 20.43
C THR A 152 31.53 -14.36 19.68
N ASP A 153 32.54 -15.23 19.60
CA ASP A 153 33.81 -14.94 18.89
C ASP A 153 33.62 -14.85 17.37
N GLU A 154 32.64 -15.59 16.84
CA GLU A 154 32.33 -15.55 15.42
C GLU A 154 31.47 -14.31 15.12
N GLU A 155 32.11 -13.33 14.49
CA GLU A 155 31.44 -12.33 13.67
C GLU A 155 30.90 -13.05 12.43
N ASP A 156 29.62 -13.41 12.43
CA ASP A 156 28.96 -13.80 11.18
C ASP A 156 28.91 -12.57 10.28
N PRO A 157 29.72 -12.50 9.20
CA PRO A 157 29.81 -11.30 8.37
C PRO A 157 28.43 -10.95 7.76
N ALA A 158 27.56 -11.95 7.63
CA ALA A 158 26.21 -11.79 7.11
C ALA A 158 25.24 -11.11 8.10
N GLN A 159 25.50 -11.22 9.43
CA GLN A 159 24.70 -10.59 10.49
C GLN A 159 25.18 -9.17 10.82
N LEU A 160 26.44 -8.87 10.53
CA LEU A 160 27.05 -7.56 10.73
C LEU A 160 26.98 -6.65 9.50
N LYS A 161 26.51 -7.18 8.36
CA LYS A 161 26.38 -6.39 7.14
C LYS A 161 25.40 -5.23 7.36
N ASP A 162 25.94 -4.03 7.33
CA ASP A 162 25.18 -2.81 7.18
C ASP A 162 24.63 -2.77 5.75
N SER A 163 23.31 -2.78 5.62
CA SER A 163 22.63 -2.63 4.35
C SER A 163 21.99 -1.26 4.25
N LYS A 164 22.19 -0.62 3.10
CA LYS A 164 21.59 0.68 2.79
C LYS A 164 20.62 0.57 1.63
N VAL A 165 19.40 1.05 1.86
CA VAL A 165 18.28 0.99 0.91
C VAL A 165 17.83 2.40 0.58
N LEU A 166 17.84 2.77 -0.69
CA LEU A 166 17.19 3.97 -1.19
C LEU A 166 15.78 3.61 -1.67
N ILE A 167 14.77 4.35 -1.22
CA ILE A 167 13.41 4.30 -1.78
C ILE A 167 13.11 5.67 -2.39
N ILE A 168 12.85 5.70 -3.69
CA ILE A 168 12.55 6.92 -4.45
C ILE A 168 11.21 6.81 -5.16
N ASP A 169 10.39 7.85 -5.00
CA ASP A 169 9.05 7.94 -5.57
C ASP A 169 8.80 9.34 -6.14
N ALA A 170 9.42 9.60 -7.29
CA ALA A 170 9.25 10.86 -8.01
C ALA A 170 8.09 10.76 -9.01
N VAL A 171 7.18 11.73 -8.97
CA VAL A 171 6.03 11.83 -9.89
C VAL A 171 6.16 12.99 -10.87
N THR A 172 7.00 13.99 -10.58
CA THR A 172 7.25 15.13 -11.47
C THR A 172 8.75 15.40 -11.65
N MET A 173 9.11 16.08 -12.76
CA MET A 173 10.49 16.48 -13.03
C MET A 173 11.10 17.43 -11.97
N PRO A 174 10.38 18.44 -11.44
CA PRO A 174 10.88 19.27 -10.34
C PRO A 174 11.28 18.46 -9.11
N GLN A 175 10.50 17.44 -8.75
CA GLN A 175 10.83 16.56 -7.62
C GLN A 175 12.12 15.78 -7.86
N LEU A 176 12.30 15.24 -9.06
CA LEU A 176 13.54 14.56 -9.44
C LEU A 176 14.74 15.51 -9.39
N ASN A 177 14.63 16.71 -9.96
CA ASN A 177 15.68 17.73 -9.91
C ASN A 177 16.08 18.06 -8.47
N ARG A 178 15.11 18.19 -7.56
CA ARG A 178 15.36 18.48 -6.15
C ARG A 178 16.05 17.31 -5.45
N PHE A 179 15.60 16.09 -5.71
CA PHE A 179 16.27 14.88 -5.22
C PHE A 179 17.74 14.86 -5.65
N MET A 180 18.01 15.10 -6.92
CA MET A 180 19.37 15.10 -7.49
C MET A 180 20.27 16.19 -6.89
N ALA A 181 19.69 17.33 -6.48
CA ALA A 181 20.40 18.43 -5.83
C ALA A 181 20.58 18.26 -4.31
N SER A 182 19.96 17.25 -3.70
CA SER A 182 20.01 17.07 -2.24
C SER A 182 21.42 16.72 -1.76
N PRO A 183 21.96 17.40 -0.71
CA PRO A 183 23.24 17.03 -0.10
C PRO A 183 23.27 15.59 0.42
N THR A 184 22.13 15.08 0.89
CA THR A 184 22.02 13.73 1.49
C THR A 184 22.32 12.62 0.50
N ILE A 185 22.02 12.79 -0.80
CA ILE A 185 22.29 11.78 -1.83
C ILE A 185 23.70 11.92 -2.45
N GLN A 186 24.35 13.08 -2.34
CA GLN A 186 25.65 13.32 -2.99
C GLN A 186 26.74 12.30 -2.62
N PRO A 187 26.91 11.85 -1.36
CA PRO A 187 27.92 10.85 -1.01
C PRO A 187 27.79 9.54 -1.80
N TYR A 188 26.57 9.20 -2.22
CA TYR A 188 26.27 8.01 -3.00
C TYR A 188 26.58 8.23 -4.50
N PHE A 189 26.53 9.47 -4.99
CA PHE A 189 26.95 9.81 -6.35
C PHE A 189 28.47 9.91 -6.52
N THR A 190 29.18 10.35 -5.48
CA THR A 190 30.64 10.45 -5.50
C THR A 190 31.34 9.12 -5.22
N GLY A 191 30.59 8.08 -4.82
CA GLY A 191 31.13 6.79 -4.39
C GLY A 191 31.71 6.79 -2.98
N SER A 192 31.52 7.87 -2.22
CA SER A 192 31.91 7.96 -0.80
C SER A 192 31.04 7.09 0.11
N SER A 193 29.86 6.68 -0.35
CA SER A 193 28.98 5.72 0.32
C SER A 193 28.36 4.77 -0.71
N LYS A 194 28.07 3.53 -0.29
CA LYS A 194 27.46 2.50 -1.15
C LYS A 194 25.97 2.34 -0.83
N LEU A 195 25.18 1.98 -1.84
CA LEU A 195 23.82 1.46 -1.66
C LEU A 195 23.82 -0.02 -1.99
N ASP A 196 23.12 -0.82 -1.19
CA ASP A 196 22.91 -2.24 -1.49
C ASP A 196 21.63 -2.43 -2.31
N TYR A 197 20.63 -1.57 -2.08
CA TYR A 197 19.33 -1.64 -2.74
C TYR A 197 18.84 -0.26 -3.17
N ILE A 198 18.20 -0.19 -4.33
CA ILE A 198 17.42 0.97 -4.77
C ILE A 198 16.04 0.47 -5.18
N VAL A 199 14.99 1.04 -4.59
CA VAL A 199 13.59 0.75 -4.92
C VAL A 199 13.02 1.94 -5.68
N HIS A 200 12.72 1.71 -6.96
CA HIS A 200 12.18 2.70 -7.88
C HIS A 200 10.65 2.61 -7.92
N LEU A 201 9.99 3.46 -7.14
CA LEU A 201 8.54 3.70 -7.21
C LEU A 201 8.18 4.84 -8.16
N THR A 202 9.20 5.55 -8.69
CA THR A 202 9.09 6.67 -9.62
C THR A 202 8.20 6.37 -10.83
N LYS A 203 7.26 7.28 -11.10
CA LYS A 203 6.28 7.21 -12.20
C LYS A 203 6.98 6.92 -13.54
N PRO A 204 6.43 6.07 -14.43
CA PRO A 204 7.12 5.64 -15.66
C PRO A 204 7.61 6.79 -16.54
N GLU A 205 6.81 7.84 -16.71
CA GLU A 205 7.14 9.00 -17.54
C GLU A 205 8.35 9.78 -17.01
N ILE A 206 8.59 9.74 -15.70
CA ILE A 206 9.79 10.31 -15.06
C ILE A 206 10.94 9.31 -15.09
N PHE A 207 10.64 8.04 -14.82
CA PHE A 207 11.61 6.94 -14.81
C PHE A 207 12.31 6.81 -16.16
N ASP A 208 11.60 6.97 -17.27
CA ASP A 208 12.13 6.81 -18.64
C ASP A 208 12.91 8.03 -19.14
N THR A 209 12.90 9.14 -18.42
CA THR A 209 13.66 10.34 -18.81
C THR A 209 15.17 10.10 -18.81
N GLU A 210 15.87 10.80 -19.70
CA GLU A 210 17.34 10.73 -19.78
C GLU A 210 18.00 11.08 -18.43
N LEU A 211 17.45 12.06 -17.71
CA LEU A 211 17.95 12.46 -16.40
C LEU A 211 17.88 11.30 -15.39
N TYR A 212 16.73 10.62 -15.30
CA TYR A 212 16.54 9.52 -14.38
C TYR A 212 17.37 8.29 -14.77
N GLN A 213 17.46 7.98 -16.07
CA GLN A 213 18.29 6.89 -16.56
C GLN A 213 19.77 7.14 -16.30
N THR A 214 20.24 8.38 -16.44
CA THR A 214 21.61 8.80 -16.08
C THR A 214 21.87 8.63 -14.59
N PHE A 215 20.90 9.00 -13.75
CA PHE A 215 20.93 8.74 -12.31
C PHE A 215 21.07 7.24 -12.00
N SER A 216 20.18 6.42 -12.56
CA SER A 216 20.14 4.96 -12.33
C SER A 216 21.43 4.27 -12.80
N SER A 217 22.06 4.76 -13.89
CA SER A 217 23.31 4.20 -14.41
C SER A 217 24.54 4.47 -13.54
N LYS A 218 24.48 5.41 -12.58
CA LYS A 218 25.60 5.63 -11.64
C LYS A 218 25.79 4.46 -10.69
N PHE A 219 24.78 3.61 -10.52
CA PHE A 219 24.81 2.48 -9.61
C PHE A 219 24.99 1.17 -10.38
N ASP A 220 26.17 0.57 -10.23
CA ASP A 220 26.52 -0.72 -10.83
C ASP A 220 25.61 -1.84 -10.30
N THR A 221 24.89 -2.50 -11.21
CA THR A 221 23.93 -3.58 -10.88
C THR A 221 24.59 -4.86 -10.39
N SER A 222 25.90 -5.02 -10.55
CA SER A 222 26.65 -6.11 -9.92
C SER A 222 26.87 -5.90 -8.41
N LYS A 223 26.76 -4.65 -7.93
CA LYS A 223 26.98 -4.25 -6.53
C LYS A 223 25.72 -3.76 -5.84
N THR A 224 24.83 -3.13 -6.59
CA THR A 224 23.58 -2.52 -6.10
C THR A 224 22.39 -3.21 -6.74
N THR A 225 21.52 -3.80 -5.93
CA THR A 225 20.28 -4.41 -6.44
C THR A 225 19.25 -3.32 -6.70
N GLN A 226 18.96 -3.06 -7.97
CA GLN A 226 17.95 -2.09 -8.40
C GLN A 226 16.61 -2.80 -8.65
N ILE A 227 15.57 -2.37 -7.95
CA ILE A 227 14.23 -2.96 -7.92
C ILE A 227 13.23 -1.96 -8.49
N ILE A 228 12.60 -2.31 -9.61
CA ILE A 228 11.58 -1.51 -10.28
C ILE A 228 10.21 -1.93 -9.74
N ALA A 229 9.54 -1.02 -9.04
CA ALA A 229 8.23 -1.23 -8.41
C ALA A 229 7.25 -0.09 -8.78
N ASN A 230 7.35 0.43 -10.00
CA ASN A 230 6.57 1.57 -10.50
C ASN A 230 5.40 1.17 -11.43
N GLY A 231 5.04 -0.11 -11.46
CA GLY A 231 3.94 -0.62 -12.27
C GLY A 231 4.25 -0.92 -13.75
N THR A 232 5.52 -0.83 -14.17
CA THR A 232 5.95 -1.24 -15.52
C THR A 232 6.24 -2.73 -15.67
N GLY A 233 6.27 -3.47 -14.56
CA GLY A 233 6.48 -4.92 -14.55
C GLY A 233 5.29 -5.70 -15.12
N ALA A 234 5.44 -7.03 -15.17
CA ALA A 234 4.35 -7.92 -15.58
C ALA A 234 3.11 -7.72 -14.67
N PRO A 235 1.89 -7.83 -15.21
CA PRO A 235 0.65 -7.59 -14.47
C PRO A 235 0.28 -8.75 -13.51
N ASP A 236 1.26 -9.29 -12.78
CA ASP A 236 1.12 -10.44 -11.92
C ASP A 236 0.04 -10.26 -10.83
N PRO A 237 -0.80 -11.29 -10.57
CA PRO A 237 -1.79 -11.22 -9.50
C PRO A 237 -1.16 -11.31 -8.12
N HIS A 238 -1.68 -10.53 -7.16
CA HIS A 238 -1.22 -10.55 -5.77
C HIS A 238 -1.88 -11.65 -4.92
N LEU A 239 -3.02 -12.19 -5.34
CA LEU A 239 -3.77 -13.26 -4.68
C LEU A 239 -4.01 -14.43 -5.66
N GLU A 240 -3.14 -15.43 -5.62
CA GLU A 240 -3.25 -16.63 -6.45
C GLU A 240 -4.57 -17.39 -6.22
N SER A 241 -5.03 -17.47 -4.96
CA SER A 241 -6.23 -18.24 -4.60
C SER A 241 -7.48 -17.80 -5.36
N VAL A 242 -7.61 -16.49 -5.65
CA VAL A 242 -8.72 -15.93 -6.42
C VAL A 242 -8.71 -16.46 -7.86
N TYR A 243 -7.54 -16.54 -8.48
CA TYR A 243 -7.38 -17.07 -9.84
C TYR A 243 -7.67 -18.56 -9.91
N ARG A 244 -7.17 -19.31 -8.92
CA ARG A 244 -7.40 -20.75 -8.82
C ARG A 244 -8.89 -21.08 -8.65
N LEU A 245 -9.57 -20.36 -7.74
CA LEU A 245 -11.01 -20.53 -7.52
C LEU A 245 -11.81 -20.12 -8.76
N GLN A 246 -11.48 -19.00 -9.40
CA GLN A 246 -12.16 -18.57 -10.62
C GLN A 246 -11.96 -19.58 -11.76
N ALA A 247 -10.75 -20.11 -11.94
CA ALA A 247 -10.50 -21.15 -12.95
C ALA A 247 -11.34 -22.40 -12.69
N GLY A 248 -11.44 -22.83 -11.43
CA GLY A 248 -12.33 -23.91 -11.02
C GLY A 248 -13.80 -23.62 -11.30
N HIS A 249 -14.29 -22.42 -11.00
CA HIS A 249 -15.66 -22.02 -11.32
C HIS A 249 -15.91 -21.89 -12.83
N SER A 250 -14.91 -21.47 -13.60
CA SER A 250 -14.98 -21.36 -15.06
C SER A 250 -15.16 -22.72 -15.74
N MET A 251 -14.65 -23.80 -15.12
CA MET A 251 -14.93 -25.17 -15.56
C MET A 251 -16.40 -25.57 -15.37
N ILE A 252 -17.12 -24.94 -14.43
CA ILE A 252 -18.56 -25.16 -14.21
C ILE A 252 -19.37 -24.36 -15.23
N ASP A 253 -19.11 -23.05 -15.32
CA ASP A 253 -19.76 -22.16 -16.29
C ASP A 253 -18.83 -20.98 -16.63
N SER A 254 -18.27 -21.00 -17.83
CA SER A 254 -17.34 -19.95 -18.30
C SER A 254 -18.04 -18.65 -18.70
N ASN A 255 -19.36 -18.65 -18.90
CA ASN A 255 -20.13 -17.43 -19.15
C ASN A 255 -20.36 -16.66 -17.84
N PHE A 256 -20.64 -17.38 -16.76
CA PHE A 256 -20.85 -16.78 -15.43
C PHE A 256 -19.54 -16.49 -14.71
N PHE A 257 -18.53 -17.36 -14.89
CA PHE A 257 -17.21 -17.24 -14.29
C PHE A 257 -16.14 -17.10 -15.39
N PRO A 258 -15.98 -15.90 -15.97
CA PRO A 258 -14.99 -15.68 -17.01
C PRO A 258 -13.57 -15.79 -16.45
N THR A 259 -12.62 -16.12 -17.32
CA THR A 259 -11.19 -16.11 -16.99
C THR A 259 -10.74 -14.70 -16.60
N LEU A 260 -9.94 -14.59 -15.54
CA LEU A 260 -9.38 -13.31 -15.10
C LEU A 260 -8.16 -12.90 -15.95
N TRP A 261 -7.90 -11.60 -15.96
CA TRP A 261 -6.76 -10.94 -16.55
C TRP A 261 -5.71 -10.54 -15.49
N PRO A 262 -4.41 -10.78 -15.74
CA PRO A 262 -3.88 -11.49 -16.90
C PRO A 262 -4.18 -12.98 -16.85
N ASN A 263 -4.06 -13.68 -17.98
CA ASN A 263 -4.02 -15.13 -17.90
C ASN A 263 -2.79 -15.54 -17.06
N PHE A 264 -3.03 -16.27 -15.98
CA PHE A 264 -2.03 -16.58 -14.98
C PHE A 264 -1.98 -18.08 -14.76
N GLU A 265 -0.85 -18.69 -15.12
CA GLU A 265 -0.69 -20.14 -15.20
C GLU A 265 0.22 -20.72 -14.10
N GLY A 266 0.66 -19.92 -13.13
CA GLY A 266 1.75 -20.29 -12.23
C GLY A 266 1.55 -19.94 -10.76
N ILE A 267 2.63 -20.08 -9.99
CA ILE A 267 2.73 -19.68 -8.57
C ILE A 267 3.68 -18.49 -8.51
N ILE A 268 3.30 -17.42 -7.80
CA ILE A 268 4.21 -16.33 -7.47
C ILE A 268 4.79 -16.64 -6.10
N ASN A 269 5.92 -17.33 -6.06
CA ASN A 269 6.72 -17.49 -4.85
C ASN A 269 7.91 -16.53 -4.88
N GLY A 270 8.54 -16.34 -3.71
CA GLY A 270 9.72 -15.47 -3.56
C GLY A 270 10.93 -15.90 -4.40
N GLU A 271 10.92 -17.12 -4.94
CA GLU A 271 11.95 -17.69 -5.80
C GLU A 271 11.64 -17.59 -7.30
N SER A 272 10.48 -17.04 -7.66
CA SER A 272 10.09 -16.95 -9.06
C SER A 272 11.16 -16.20 -9.87
N SER A 273 11.42 -16.68 -11.09
CA SER A 273 12.53 -16.23 -11.94
C SER A 273 12.58 -14.70 -11.99
N LYS A 274 13.71 -14.12 -11.56
CA LYS A 274 13.92 -12.67 -11.58
C LYS A 274 13.77 -12.17 -13.01
N ILE A 275 12.72 -11.39 -13.26
CA ILE A 275 12.55 -10.70 -14.54
C ILE A 275 13.42 -9.45 -14.47
N THR A 276 14.38 -9.36 -15.37
CA THR A 276 15.28 -8.22 -15.45
C THR A 276 15.13 -7.48 -16.77
N ASP A 277 15.35 -6.17 -16.75
CA ASP A 277 15.54 -5.41 -17.98
C ASP A 277 16.94 -5.60 -18.57
N SER A 278 17.21 -4.92 -19.70
CA SER A 278 18.51 -4.96 -20.39
C SER A 278 19.68 -4.42 -19.56
N LYS A 279 19.42 -3.72 -18.46
CA LYS A 279 20.43 -3.16 -17.54
C LYS A 279 20.63 -4.04 -16.29
N GLY A 280 19.92 -5.16 -16.19
CA GLY A 280 19.98 -6.07 -15.04
C GLY A 280 19.16 -5.59 -13.84
N ARG A 281 18.27 -4.60 -14.00
CA ARG A 281 17.36 -4.13 -12.95
C ARG A 281 16.18 -5.09 -12.84
N ILE A 282 15.76 -5.40 -11.62
CA ILE A 282 14.74 -6.42 -11.34
C ILE A 282 13.36 -5.77 -11.30
N PHE A 283 12.39 -6.31 -12.03
CA PHE A 283 10.98 -5.95 -11.84
C PHE A 283 10.44 -6.67 -10.61
N ALA A 284 9.94 -5.89 -9.64
CA ALA A 284 9.36 -6.43 -8.42
C ALA A 284 8.07 -7.19 -8.73
N ARG A 285 7.95 -8.40 -8.17
CA ARG A 285 6.71 -9.19 -8.20
C ARG A 285 6.00 -9.12 -6.84
N PRO A 286 4.66 -9.31 -6.80
CA PRO A 286 3.93 -9.38 -5.54
C PRO A 286 4.55 -10.39 -4.57
N LEU A 287 4.63 -10.04 -3.28
CA LEU A 287 5.18 -10.88 -2.19
C LEU A 287 6.65 -11.30 -2.34
N GLN A 288 7.38 -10.79 -3.32
CA GLN A 288 8.81 -11.05 -3.48
C GLN A 288 9.60 -10.48 -2.30
N ARG A 289 10.49 -11.29 -1.73
CA ARG A 289 11.25 -10.94 -0.52
C ARG A 289 12.70 -10.63 -0.87
N TYR A 290 13.22 -9.56 -0.28
CA TYR A 290 14.62 -9.17 -0.38
C TYR A 290 15.23 -9.14 1.02
N VAL A 291 16.34 -9.85 1.16
CA VAL A 291 16.96 -10.11 2.45
C VAL A 291 18.01 -9.02 2.72
N LEU A 292 17.71 -8.11 3.67
CA LEU A 292 18.61 -6.99 4.01
C LEU A 292 19.79 -7.40 4.89
N ARG A 293 19.65 -8.45 5.70
CA ARG A 293 20.73 -9.07 6.49
C ARG A 293 20.75 -10.54 6.15
N GLY A 294 21.91 -11.16 5.94
CA GLY A 294 21.98 -12.53 5.41
C GLY A 294 21.21 -13.55 6.25
N PRO A 295 21.00 -14.77 5.72
CA PRO A 295 20.13 -15.76 6.35
C PRO A 295 20.59 -15.99 7.80
N PRO A 296 19.69 -15.94 8.80
CA PRO A 296 20.09 -16.27 10.16
C PRO A 296 20.55 -17.73 10.19
N ARG A 297 21.54 -18.05 11.02
CA ARG A 297 22.21 -19.38 11.11
C ARG A 297 21.28 -20.59 11.21
N THR A 298 19.99 -20.40 11.48
CA THR A 298 19.00 -21.46 11.73
C THR A 298 17.79 -21.46 10.80
N TRP A 299 17.74 -20.64 9.74
CA TRP A 299 16.66 -20.75 8.73
C TRP A 299 17.02 -21.81 7.67
N ILE A 300 17.24 -23.05 8.15
CA ILE A 300 16.93 -24.25 7.38
C ILE A 300 15.64 -24.76 7.99
N GLU A 301 14.55 -24.11 7.59
CA GLU A 301 13.21 -24.65 7.51
C GLU A 301 12.41 -23.50 6.91
N GLU A 302 12.24 -23.58 5.59
CA GLU A 302 11.18 -22.87 4.92
C GLU A 302 9.92 -23.00 5.78
N CYS A 303 9.32 -21.89 6.20
CA CYS A 303 7.90 -21.91 6.50
C CYS A 303 7.18 -22.20 5.17
N GLN A 304 7.19 -23.47 4.74
CA GLN A 304 6.11 -24.03 3.97
C GLN A 304 4.89 -23.87 4.86
N ILE A 305 4.12 -22.83 4.60
CA ILE A 305 2.72 -22.84 5.00
C ILE A 305 2.12 -23.95 4.12
N ASP A 306 2.08 -25.16 4.67
CA ASP A 306 1.37 -26.31 4.12
C ASP A 306 -0.12 -25.97 4.16
N ILE A 307 -0.60 -25.23 3.16
CA ILE A 307 -2.02 -25.07 2.90
C ILE A 307 -2.48 -26.37 2.24
N ARG A 308 -2.67 -27.41 3.06
CA ARG A 308 -3.38 -28.60 2.61
C ARG A 308 -4.77 -28.20 2.12
N PRO A 309 -5.24 -28.77 1.01
CA PRO A 309 -6.59 -28.53 0.52
C PRO A 309 -7.56 -29.32 1.41
N GLU A 310 -8.01 -28.72 2.51
CA GLU A 310 -9.25 -29.20 3.11
C GLU A 310 -10.40 -28.70 2.24
N THR A 311 -10.84 -29.62 1.37
CA THR A 311 -12.09 -29.56 0.64
C THR A 311 -13.23 -29.27 1.61
N ASN A 312 -13.78 -28.06 1.56
CA ASN A 312 -15.12 -27.79 2.03
C ASN A 312 -15.85 -26.99 0.96
N VAL A 313 -16.81 -27.67 0.34
CA VAL A 313 -17.84 -27.08 -0.51
C VAL A 313 -18.61 -26.08 0.35
N ILE A 314 -18.60 -24.80 -0.03
CA ILE A 314 -19.53 -23.80 0.47
C ILE A 314 -20.23 -23.19 -0.73
N THR A 315 -21.37 -23.76 -1.08
CA THR A 315 -22.46 -23.02 -1.73
C THR A 315 -22.98 -21.98 -0.75
N THR A 316 -23.16 -20.72 -1.19
CA THR A 316 -24.44 -19.98 -1.16
C THR A 316 -24.24 -18.58 -1.78
N LYS A 317 -25.20 -18.18 -2.62
CA LYS A 317 -25.46 -16.83 -3.16
C LYS A 317 -25.47 -15.75 -2.07
N VAL A 318 -24.90 -14.58 -2.33
CA VAL A 318 -25.30 -13.33 -1.66
C VAL A 318 -25.25 -12.14 -2.63
N ILE A 319 -26.33 -11.36 -2.62
CA ILE A 319 -26.61 -10.12 -3.35
C ILE A 319 -26.14 -8.91 -2.50
N ASN A 320 -25.70 -7.76 -3.09
CA ASN A 320 -25.90 -6.34 -2.65
C ASN A 320 -24.71 -5.34 -2.90
N ASP A 321 -25.07 -4.04 -2.99
CA ASP A 321 -24.44 -2.81 -3.50
C ASP A 321 -23.45 -2.06 -2.56
N ASN A 322 -22.11 -2.13 -2.78
CA ASN A 322 -21.12 -1.24 -2.12
C ASN A 322 -19.75 -1.18 -2.86
N VAL A 323 -18.93 -0.13 -2.65
CA VAL A 323 -17.57 -0.01 -3.26
C VAL A 323 -16.46 -0.20 -2.21
N LYS A 324 -16.00 -1.45 -2.07
CA LYS A 324 -14.96 -1.85 -1.10
C LYS A 324 -13.54 -1.44 -1.50
N GLU A 325 -12.62 -1.43 -0.54
CA GLU A 325 -11.18 -1.38 -0.83
C GLU A 325 -10.79 -2.49 -1.84
N GLY A 326 -10.03 -2.13 -2.87
CA GLY A 326 -9.62 -3.07 -3.92
C GLY A 326 -10.65 -3.35 -5.01
N THR A 327 -11.87 -2.76 -4.98
CA THR A 327 -12.91 -2.97 -6.02
C THR A 327 -12.39 -2.69 -7.43
N PHE A 328 -11.68 -1.57 -7.64
CA PHE A 328 -11.07 -1.27 -8.93
C PHE A 328 -10.05 -2.34 -9.36
N GLY A 329 -9.28 -2.90 -8.43
CA GLY A 329 -8.36 -4.00 -8.70
C GLY A 329 -9.08 -5.26 -9.20
N GLN A 330 -10.20 -5.62 -8.57
CA GLN A 330 -11.04 -6.74 -9.02
C GLN A 330 -11.63 -6.47 -10.40
N MET A 331 -12.14 -5.26 -10.65
CA MET A 331 -12.62 -4.84 -11.98
C MET A 331 -11.51 -4.95 -13.03
N LYS A 332 -10.29 -4.52 -12.70
CA LYS A 332 -9.13 -4.62 -13.59
C LYS A 332 -8.80 -6.09 -13.90
N HIS A 333 -8.93 -6.99 -12.93
CA HIS A 333 -8.76 -8.42 -13.18
C HIS A 333 -9.90 -9.01 -14.01
N MET A 334 -11.14 -8.54 -13.86
CA MET A 334 -12.28 -9.08 -14.61
C MET A 334 -12.35 -8.56 -16.06
N PHE A 335 -12.08 -7.27 -16.26
CA PHE A 335 -12.25 -6.60 -17.55
C PHE A 335 -10.93 -6.38 -18.30
N GLY A 336 -9.79 -6.52 -17.62
CA GLY A 336 -8.46 -6.37 -18.21
C GLY A 336 -8.32 -5.03 -18.95
N PRO A 337 -7.82 -5.03 -20.20
CA PRO A 337 -7.67 -3.81 -21.01
C PRO A 337 -8.95 -3.03 -21.28
N LYS A 338 -10.13 -3.65 -21.13
CA LYS A 338 -11.43 -3.00 -21.36
C LYS A 338 -11.92 -2.17 -20.17
N ILE A 339 -11.16 -2.13 -19.07
CA ILE A 339 -11.57 -1.45 -17.84
C ILE A 339 -11.94 0.02 -18.06
N SER A 340 -11.21 0.75 -18.90
CA SER A 340 -11.51 2.16 -19.19
C SER A 340 -12.89 2.34 -19.83
N GLU A 341 -13.26 1.46 -20.77
CA GLU A 341 -14.58 1.45 -21.41
C GLU A 341 -15.70 1.13 -20.40
N VAL A 342 -15.47 0.15 -19.52
CA VAL A 342 -16.43 -0.19 -18.47
C VAL A 342 -16.61 0.97 -17.51
N LEU A 343 -15.53 1.64 -17.14
CA LEU A 343 -15.58 2.80 -16.26
C LEU A 343 -16.34 3.95 -16.91
N THR A 344 -16.13 4.27 -18.19
CA THR A 344 -16.82 5.37 -18.89
C THR A 344 -18.31 5.11 -19.09
N LYS A 345 -18.72 3.85 -19.19
CA LYS A 345 -20.13 3.45 -19.32
C LYS A 345 -20.86 3.29 -17.99
N LEU A 346 -20.16 3.30 -16.85
CA LEU A 346 -20.76 3.19 -15.52
C LEU A 346 -21.71 4.37 -15.23
N ARG A 347 -22.98 4.06 -14.94
CA ARG A 347 -24.04 5.07 -14.78
C ARG A 347 -24.43 5.38 -13.34
N VAL A 348 -24.35 4.38 -12.46
CA VAL A 348 -24.83 4.53 -11.07
C VAL A 348 -23.90 3.78 -10.11
N ILE A 349 -23.59 4.41 -8.98
CA ILE A 349 -22.99 3.78 -7.80
C ILE A 349 -23.95 3.98 -6.63
N PHE A 350 -24.34 2.88 -5.99
CA PHE A 350 -25.18 2.89 -4.81
C PHE A 350 -24.37 2.51 -3.56
N MET A 351 -24.57 3.25 -2.47
CA MET A 351 -23.95 2.96 -1.18
C MET A 351 -25.02 2.77 -0.11
N THR A 352 -25.14 1.53 0.34
CA THR A 352 -26.17 1.10 1.29
C THR A 352 -26.03 1.73 2.68
N HIS A 353 -24.80 1.80 3.22
CA HIS A 353 -24.50 2.30 4.56
C HIS A 353 -23.03 2.76 4.63
N THR A 354 -22.61 3.31 5.77
CA THR A 354 -21.37 4.08 5.89
C THR A 354 -20.15 3.30 6.35
N HIS A 355 -20.23 1.97 6.54
CA HIS A 355 -19.08 1.23 7.04
C HIS A 355 -17.90 1.37 6.10
N GLN A 356 -16.72 1.38 6.69
CA GLN A 356 -15.52 1.72 5.97
C GLN A 356 -15.17 0.71 4.87
N ASP A 357 -15.51 -0.57 5.07
CA ASP A 357 -15.33 -1.61 4.06
C ASP A 357 -16.27 -1.46 2.87
N HIS A 358 -17.24 -0.55 2.92
CA HIS A 358 -18.18 -0.26 1.83
C HIS A 358 -17.91 1.06 1.09
N THR A 359 -17.00 1.89 1.62
CA THR A 359 -16.73 3.24 1.11
C THR A 359 -15.28 3.43 0.63
N ASN A 360 -14.32 2.66 1.14
CA ASN A 360 -12.89 2.83 0.89
C ASN A 360 -12.47 2.77 -0.60
N GLY A 361 -13.18 2.02 -1.44
CA GLY A 361 -12.83 1.90 -2.86
C GLY A 361 -13.40 3.01 -3.74
N LEU A 362 -14.36 3.79 -3.25
CA LEU A 362 -15.13 4.73 -4.06
C LEU A 362 -14.23 5.79 -4.70
N ILE A 363 -13.38 6.43 -3.90
CA ILE A 363 -12.53 7.51 -4.40
C ILE A 363 -11.56 7.00 -5.47
N THR A 364 -10.96 5.82 -5.26
CA THR A 364 -10.11 5.19 -6.29
C THR A 364 -10.90 4.94 -7.57
N LEU A 365 -12.11 4.38 -7.47
CA LEU A 365 -12.95 4.10 -8.63
C LEU A 365 -13.29 5.39 -9.41
N LEU A 366 -13.67 6.46 -8.71
CA LEU A 366 -13.98 7.76 -9.31
C LEU A 366 -12.75 8.39 -9.96
N GLN A 367 -11.58 8.32 -9.33
CA GLN A 367 -10.33 8.81 -9.92
C GLN A 367 -9.90 8.02 -11.15
N GLU A 368 -10.13 6.70 -11.19
CA GLU A 368 -9.80 5.89 -12.38
C GLU A 368 -10.81 6.14 -13.50
N ARG A 369 -12.09 6.35 -13.16
CA ARG A 369 -13.09 6.83 -14.11
C ARG A 369 -12.70 8.19 -14.67
N GLN A 370 -12.23 9.12 -13.84
CA GLN A 370 -11.75 10.43 -14.30
C GLN A 370 -10.64 10.29 -15.32
N LYS A 371 -9.64 9.44 -15.06
CA LYS A 371 -8.56 9.20 -16.02
C LYS A 371 -9.08 8.60 -17.32
N ALA A 372 -10.00 7.63 -17.23
CA ALA A 372 -10.65 7.08 -18.40
C ALA A 372 -11.43 8.16 -19.18
N TYR A 373 -12.13 9.05 -18.47
CA TYR A 373 -12.79 10.21 -19.05
C TYR A 373 -11.79 11.10 -19.78
N GLU A 374 -10.71 11.54 -19.12
CA GLU A 374 -9.69 12.42 -19.70
C GLU A 374 -9.04 11.83 -20.95
N MET A 375 -8.76 10.52 -20.93
CA MET A 375 -8.11 9.78 -22.03
C MET A 375 -9.07 9.42 -23.18
N ALA A 376 -10.39 9.49 -22.99
CA ALA A 376 -11.34 9.15 -24.04
C ALA A 376 -11.28 10.16 -25.20
N GLU A 377 -11.20 9.66 -26.44
CA GLU A 377 -11.20 10.48 -27.66
C GLU A 377 -12.57 11.14 -27.90
N ASN A 378 -13.65 10.39 -27.67
CA ASN A 378 -15.02 10.87 -27.82
C ASN A 378 -15.71 11.02 -26.45
N LYS A 379 -15.91 12.26 -25.99
CA LYS A 379 -16.60 12.52 -24.72
C LYS A 379 -18.11 12.26 -24.80
N GLU A 380 -18.71 12.27 -26.00
CA GLU A 380 -20.16 12.08 -26.19
C GLU A 380 -20.61 10.63 -25.91
N GLU A 381 -19.69 9.67 -25.97
CA GLU A 381 -19.96 8.25 -25.65
C GLU A 381 -19.86 7.94 -24.15
N ILE A 382 -19.51 8.93 -23.33
CA ILE A 382 -19.38 8.76 -21.89
C ILE A 382 -20.74 8.99 -21.23
N HIS A 383 -21.19 8.00 -20.45
CA HIS A 383 -22.43 8.13 -19.71
C HIS A 383 -22.23 8.94 -18.42
N PRO A 384 -23.14 9.85 -18.05
CA PRO A 384 -23.12 10.49 -16.74
C PRO A 384 -23.17 9.48 -15.60
N LEU A 385 -22.48 9.77 -14.51
CA LEU A 385 -22.43 8.92 -13.33
C LEU A 385 -23.17 9.57 -12.16
N VAL A 386 -24.14 8.84 -11.61
CA VAL A 386 -24.85 9.21 -10.38
C VAL A 386 -24.28 8.42 -9.21
N VAL A 387 -23.73 9.11 -8.22
CA VAL A 387 -23.31 8.50 -6.95
C VAL A 387 -24.38 8.78 -5.91
N VAL A 388 -24.94 7.71 -5.35
CA VAL A 388 -25.96 7.84 -4.30
C VAL A 388 -25.52 7.18 -3.01
N SER A 389 -25.63 7.95 -1.93
CA SER A 389 -25.10 7.58 -0.63
C SER A 389 -26.08 7.95 0.49
N CYS A 390 -26.08 7.11 1.53
CA CYS A 390 -26.80 7.35 2.78
C CYS A 390 -26.28 8.57 3.58
N ILE A 391 -25.12 9.11 3.20
CA ILE A 391 -24.47 10.28 3.80
C ILE A 391 -23.99 11.26 2.76
N ASP A 392 -23.82 12.51 3.19
CA ASP A 392 -23.27 13.57 2.36
C ASP A 392 -21.76 13.37 2.14
N LEU A 393 -21.39 13.03 0.90
CA LEU A 393 -20.01 12.82 0.46
C LEU A 393 -19.40 14.06 -0.18
N THR A 394 -20.15 15.17 -0.27
CA THR A 394 -19.72 16.38 -1.00
C THR A 394 -18.39 16.90 -0.47
N LYS A 395 -18.25 17.03 0.85
CA LYS A 395 -17.00 17.48 1.48
C LYS A 395 -15.82 16.55 1.19
N LEU A 396 -16.03 15.23 1.25
CA LEU A 396 -15.00 14.24 0.91
C LEU A 396 -14.56 14.41 -0.55
N PHE A 397 -15.49 14.69 -1.46
CA PHE A 397 -15.18 14.83 -2.89
C PHE A 397 -14.54 16.18 -3.22
N GLU A 398 -14.96 17.27 -2.57
CA GLU A 398 -14.34 18.60 -2.70
C GLU A 398 -12.87 18.57 -2.24
N GLU A 399 -12.60 18.00 -1.07
CA GLU A 399 -11.23 17.91 -0.52
C GLU A 399 -10.30 17.03 -1.36
N ASN A 400 -10.86 16.09 -2.13
CA ASN A 400 -10.13 15.24 -3.08
C ASN A 400 -10.16 15.78 -4.52
N GLY A 401 -10.74 16.96 -4.76
CA GLY A 401 -10.78 17.61 -6.07
C GLY A 401 -11.67 16.92 -7.11
N LEU A 402 -12.54 15.98 -6.70
CA LEU A 402 -13.35 15.16 -7.61
C LEU A 402 -14.52 15.96 -8.23
N LEU A 403 -15.18 16.80 -7.44
CA LEU A 403 -16.34 17.57 -7.90
C LEU A 403 -15.98 18.68 -8.89
N ALA A 404 -14.77 19.23 -8.80
CA ALA A 404 -14.29 20.26 -9.72
C ALA A 404 -13.74 19.68 -11.04
N ALA A 405 -13.44 18.38 -11.08
CA ALA A 405 -12.68 17.77 -12.17
C ALA A 405 -13.54 16.94 -13.15
N ILE A 406 -14.78 16.60 -12.79
CA ILE A 406 -15.62 15.68 -13.57
C ILE A 406 -17.03 16.30 -13.71
N PRO A 407 -17.34 16.97 -14.83
CA PRO A 407 -18.60 17.69 -15.01
C PRO A 407 -19.82 16.77 -15.11
N ASP A 408 -19.63 15.48 -15.35
CA ASP A 408 -20.66 14.45 -15.57
C ASP A 408 -20.96 13.59 -14.33
N ILE A 409 -20.37 13.90 -13.18
CA ILE A 409 -20.73 13.25 -11.90
C ILE A 409 -21.77 14.08 -11.16
N THR A 410 -22.89 13.44 -10.84
CA THR A 410 -23.90 13.97 -9.92
C THR A 410 -23.86 13.18 -8.62
N VAL A 411 -23.74 13.88 -7.50
CA VAL A 411 -23.79 13.27 -6.15
C VAL A 411 -25.12 13.60 -5.51
N SER A 412 -25.85 12.57 -5.09
CA SER A 412 -27.09 12.73 -4.35
C SER A 412 -26.95 12.08 -2.98
N ALA A 413 -27.03 12.88 -1.92
CA ALA A 413 -27.12 12.38 -0.56
C ALA A 413 -28.59 12.08 -0.26
N CYS A 414 -28.93 10.81 -0.03
CA CYS A 414 -30.29 10.38 0.27
C CYS A 414 -30.27 9.57 1.56
N LYS A 415 -30.92 10.07 2.62
CA LYS A 415 -31.08 9.31 3.86
C LYS A 415 -31.98 8.11 3.55
N VAL A 416 -31.38 6.92 3.45
CA VAL A 416 -32.10 5.66 3.16
C VAL A 416 -32.98 5.31 4.35
N ASN A 417 -34.15 5.94 4.48
CA ASN A 417 -35.08 5.64 5.57
C ASN A 417 -36.55 5.49 5.13
N HIS A 418 -36.96 5.85 3.90
CA HIS A 418 -38.38 5.74 3.53
C HIS A 418 -38.65 5.37 2.07
N THR A 419 -39.75 4.65 1.86
CA THR A 419 -40.38 4.32 0.57
C THR A 419 -40.70 5.56 -0.28
N SER A 420 -40.79 6.75 0.33
CA SER A 420 -40.98 8.04 -0.36
C SER A 420 -39.76 8.48 -1.18
N ASP A 421 -38.58 7.90 -0.96
CA ASP A 421 -37.41 8.21 -1.78
C ASP A 421 -37.39 7.36 -3.07
N ALA A 422 -38.16 6.27 -3.16
CA ALA A 422 -38.34 5.44 -4.37
C ALA A 422 -38.82 6.25 -5.58
N GLU A 423 -39.69 7.24 -5.37
CA GLU A 423 -40.17 8.12 -6.44
C GLU A 423 -39.08 9.10 -6.92
N LYS A 424 -38.18 9.53 -6.02
CA LYS A 424 -36.99 10.32 -6.42
C LYS A 424 -36.02 9.44 -7.22
N TRP A 425 -35.88 8.18 -6.85
CA TRP A 425 -35.07 7.20 -7.60
C TRP A 425 -35.60 7.00 -9.01
N ASP A 426 -36.91 6.76 -9.13
CA ASP A 426 -37.58 6.57 -10.41
C ASP A 426 -37.41 7.81 -11.30
N THR A 427 -37.53 9.01 -10.71
CA THR A 427 -37.32 10.28 -11.41
C THR A 427 -35.87 10.43 -11.91
N ILE A 428 -34.87 10.15 -11.07
CA ILE A 428 -33.45 10.26 -11.46
C ILE A 428 -33.11 9.23 -12.54
N CYS A 429 -33.51 7.98 -12.37
CA CYS A 429 -33.29 6.93 -13.35
C CYS A 429 -33.99 7.23 -14.68
N SER A 430 -35.20 7.81 -14.65
CA SER A 430 -35.97 8.19 -15.85
C SER A 430 -35.37 9.37 -16.63
N THR A 431 -34.45 10.13 -16.02
CA THR A 431 -33.73 11.22 -16.71
C THR A 431 -32.44 10.78 -17.39
N LEU A 432 -32.00 9.53 -17.17
CA LEU A 432 -30.84 8.98 -17.87
C LEU A 432 -31.24 8.64 -19.31
N PRO A 433 -30.42 8.99 -20.33
CA PRO A 433 -30.76 8.70 -21.71
C PRO A 433 -30.85 7.19 -21.94
N ASP A 434 -32.04 6.74 -22.33
CA ASP A 434 -32.25 5.43 -22.93
C ASP A 434 -31.58 5.45 -24.30
N GLN A 435 -30.47 4.73 -24.45
CA GLN A 435 -29.97 4.41 -25.77
C GLN A 435 -30.46 3.01 -26.15
N GLU A 436 -31.22 2.95 -27.23
CA GLU A 436 -31.69 1.72 -27.84
C GLU A 436 -30.49 0.80 -28.18
N ALA A 437 -30.66 -0.49 -27.88
CA ALA A 437 -29.82 -1.63 -28.26
C ALA A 437 -28.58 -2.00 -27.40
N GLU A 438 -28.59 -1.81 -26.07
CA GLU A 438 -27.83 -2.72 -25.20
C GLU A 438 -28.72 -3.88 -24.72
N PRO A 439 -28.32 -5.16 -24.83
CA PRO A 439 -29.24 -6.29 -24.68
C PRO A 439 -29.93 -6.38 -23.32
N PHE A 440 -29.33 -5.84 -22.25
CA PHE A 440 -29.89 -5.78 -20.89
C PHE A 440 -29.11 -4.73 -20.08
N PRO A 441 -29.73 -4.02 -19.09
CA PRO A 441 -28.94 -3.29 -18.11
C PRO A 441 -28.08 -4.31 -17.34
N LYS A 442 -26.78 -4.33 -17.61
CA LYS A 442 -25.83 -5.17 -16.87
C LYS A 442 -25.60 -4.54 -15.50
N ILE A 443 -26.38 -4.96 -14.51
CA ILE A 443 -26.05 -4.71 -13.11
C ILE A 443 -24.86 -5.60 -12.76
N ILE A 444 -23.68 -4.99 -12.62
CA ILE A 444 -22.47 -5.70 -12.22
C ILE A 444 -22.35 -5.60 -10.71
N PHE A 445 -22.51 -6.73 -10.03
CA PHE A 445 -22.33 -6.83 -8.59
C PHE A 445 -20.85 -7.11 -8.28
N PHE A 446 -20.19 -6.16 -7.60
CA PHE A 446 -18.87 -6.40 -7.03
C PHE A 446 -19.05 -7.08 -5.67
N GLY A 447 -18.86 -8.41 -5.64
CA GLY A 447 -19.11 -9.23 -4.46
C GLY A 447 -18.36 -8.78 -3.20
N THR A 448 -18.94 -9.08 -2.04
CA THR A 448 -18.33 -8.78 -0.73
C THR A 448 -17.65 -10.02 -0.15
N SER A 449 -16.35 -9.97 0.18
CA SER A 449 -15.82 -10.78 1.28
C SER A 449 -15.98 -9.99 2.58
N SER A 450 -16.60 -10.62 3.59
CA SER A 450 -16.54 -10.16 4.97
C SER A 450 -15.36 -10.87 5.63
N ALA A 451 -14.54 -10.14 6.39
CA ALA A 451 -13.45 -10.73 7.17
C ALA A 451 -13.91 -11.46 8.44
N THR A 452 -15.21 -11.54 8.71
CA THR A 452 -15.75 -12.35 9.83
C THR A 452 -17.02 -13.10 9.41
N PRO A 453 -17.11 -14.43 9.66
CA PRO A 453 -18.38 -15.14 9.61
C PRO A 453 -19.25 -14.65 10.78
N SER A 454 -20.24 -13.82 10.51
CA SER A 454 -21.30 -13.56 11.48
C SER A 454 -22.18 -14.80 11.56
N LYS A 455 -22.30 -15.38 12.76
CA LYS A 455 -23.18 -16.54 13.05
C LYS A 455 -24.68 -16.27 12.81
N TYR A 456 -25.07 -15.04 12.44
CA TYR A 456 -26.48 -14.62 12.37
C TYR A 456 -26.99 -14.28 10.97
N ARG A 457 -26.18 -14.34 9.90
CA ARG A 457 -26.71 -14.21 8.53
C ARG A 457 -27.11 -15.58 7.98
N ASN A 458 -28.27 -16.05 8.41
CA ASN A 458 -29.03 -17.04 7.65
C ASN A 458 -29.65 -16.30 6.46
N VAL A 459 -29.11 -16.53 5.27
CA VAL A 459 -29.80 -16.22 4.01
C VAL A 459 -30.65 -17.46 3.72
N THR A 460 -31.94 -17.39 3.98
CA THR A 460 -32.93 -18.35 3.47
C THR A 460 -33.12 -18.19 1.99
#